data_AF-A0A812KFY4-F1
#
_entry.id   AF-A0A812KFY4-F1
#
_cell.length_a   1.000
_cell.length_b   1.000
_cell.length_c   1.000
_cell.angle_alpha   90.00
_cell.angle_beta   90.00
_cell.angle_gamma   90.00
#
_symmetry.space_group_name_H-M   'P 1'
#
loop_
_entity.id
_entity.type
_entity.pdbx_description
1 polymer ?
#
loop_
_entity_poly.entity_id
_entity_poly.type
_entity_poly.pdbx_seq_one_letter_code
_entity_poly.pdbx_strand_id
1 'polypeptide(L)'
;MVIDWSVSKGPFPMKVSCAEASCWMWISGCTSGSSDQCIAMSSGESRTIEMCYSNAAREGLHMWWSSPNGTDPTTAGVKIYSQALNMEMNQLVEPGRSSMTYVKTHDTTQEESDYNHLRHEWFVMYLSSRALEPAHQGCQNVAAADAEMAQVVMRPEFYDKKIEKMDLWVSVIGEAGGAFGLAQTAFFALYLLLWYTQYGAYKLEEKLEETVHHHMHSAEVATDLEAAKKPVPESKATTDDHFVLGVEHATI
;
A
#
# COMPACT_ATOMS: atom_id res chain seq x y z
N MET A 1 -1.45 19.85 -2.19
CA MET A 1 -0.02 19.79 -2.56
C MET A 1 0.23 20.98 -3.46
N VAL A 2 1.11 21.91 -3.05
CA VAL A 2 1.46 23.06 -3.89
C VAL A 2 2.80 22.76 -4.54
N ILE A 3 2.84 22.84 -5.87
CA ILE A 3 4.09 22.72 -6.63
C ILE A 3 4.62 24.15 -6.76
N ASP A 4 5.70 24.43 -6.05
CA ASP A 4 6.37 25.73 -6.12
C ASP A 4 7.54 25.62 -7.11
N TRP A 5 7.49 26.43 -8.16
CA TRP A 5 8.55 26.54 -9.14
C TRP A 5 9.42 27.73 -8.77
N SER A 6 10.61 27.51 -8.20
CA SER A 6 11.52 28.62 -7.93
C SER A 6 12.96 28.17 -7.82
N VAL A 7 13.77 28.59 -8.80
CA VAL A 7 15.23 28.43 -8.84
C VAL A 7 15.93 29.24 -7.72
N SER A 8 15.24 30.22 -7.12
CA SER A 8 15.78 31.11 -6.09
C SER A 8 15.51 30.66 -4.65
N LYS A 9 14.74 29.59 -4.43
CA LYS A 9 14.58 29.00 -3.09
C LYS A 9 15.70 27.99 -2.89
N GLY A 10 16.71 28.32 -2.11
CA GLY A 10 17.87 27.47 -1.83
C GLY A 10 18.93 28.27 -1.06
N PRO A 11 19.97 27.64 -0.50
CA PRO A 11 20.27 26.21 -0.56
C PRO A 11 19.38 25.35 0.36
N PHE A 12 19.34 24.04 0.08
CA PHE A 12 18.58 23.06 0.86
C PHE A 12 19.51 22.05 1.54
N PRO A 13 19.28 21.75 2.84
CA PRO A 13 20.14 20.83 3.56
C PRO A 13 19.88 19.39 3.13
N MET A 14 20.95 18.69 2.76
CA MET A 14 20.92 17.28 2.41
C MET A 14 22.00 16.54 3.18
N LYS A 15 21.61 15.50 3.91
CA LYS A 15 22.56 14.64 4.62
C LYS A 15 23.05 13.54 3.68
N VAL A 16 24.36 13.40 3.58
CA VAL A 16 25.04 12.38 2.80
C VAL A 16 25.94 11.53 3.70
N SER A 17 26.23 10.29 3.30
CA SER A 17 27.26 9.47 3.93
C SER A 17 28.05 8.67 2.91
N CYS A 18 29.35 8.53 3.17
CA CYS A 18 30.22 7.66 2.39
C CYS A 18 30.10 6.22 2.88
N ALA A 19 29.66 5.31 2.01
CA ALA A 19 29.60 3.87 2.31
C ALA A 19 30.90 3.12 1.93
N GLU A 20 31.82 3.79 1.25
CA GLU A 20 33.07 3.22 0.72
C GLU A 20 34.31 3.71 1.46
N ALA A 21 35.47 3.13 1.15
CA ALA A 21 36.75 3.49 1.77
C ALA A 21 37.03 5.00 1.73
N SER A 22 36.77 5.62 0.57
CA SER A 22 36.92 7.05 0.33
C SER A 22 35.86 7.55 -0.65
N CYS A 23 35.21 8.66 -0.31
CA CYS A 23 34.31 9.37 -1.21
C CYS A 23 34.75 10.83 -1.34
N TRP A 24 34.58 11.38 -2.52
CA TRP A 24 34.83 12.78 -2.81
C TRP A 24 33.58 13.39 -3.41
N MET A 25 33.28 14.63 -3.05
CA MET A 25 32.10 15.31 -3.56
C MET A 25 32.41 16.75 -3.93
N TRP A 26 31.73 17.23 -4.96
CA TRP A 26 31.84 18.59 -5.45
C TRP A 26 30.47 19.11 -5.83
N ILE A 27 30.10 20.29 -5.33
CA ILE A 27 28.84 20.95 -5.69
C ILE A 27 29.17 22.12 -6.60
N SER A 28 28.54 22.13 -7.78
CA SER A 28 28.69 23.16 -8.79
C SER A 28 27.35 23.85 -9.06
N GLY A 29 27.39 25.16 -9.34
CA GLY A 29 26.18 25.95 -9.60
C GLY A 29 25.39 26.34 -8.35
N CYS A 30 26.02 26.30 -7.17
CA CYS A 30 25.42 26.71 -5.90
C CYS A 30 26.14 27.96 -5.38
N THR A 31 25.41 28.90 -4.78
CA THR A 31 25.99 30.07 -4.09
C THR A 31 25.91 29.85 -2.58
N SER A 32 26.51 28.77 -2.09
CA SER A 32 26.51 28.37 -0.68
C SER A 32 27.94 28.36 -0.13
N GLY A 33 28.12 28.32 1.19
CA GLY A 33 29.47 28.28 1.79
C GLY A 33 30.26 27.00 1.47
N SER A 34 29.61 25.99 0.89
CA SER A 34 30.18 24.69 0.51
C SER A 34 30.31 24.51 -1.01
N SER A 35 29.94 25.53 -1.80
CA SER A 35 30.12 25.48 -3.25
C SER A 35 31.60 25.61 -3.63
N ASP A 36 31.98 24.97 -4.74
CA ASP A 36 33.31 25.04 -5.33
C ASP A 36 34.47 24.55 -4.44
N GLN A 37 34.19 23.66 -3.48
CA GLN A 37 35.21 22.96 -2.71
C GLN A 37 35.05 21.44 -2.85
N CYS A 38 36.19 20.75 -2.90
CA CYS A 38 36.21 19.29 -2.88
C CYS A 38 36.07 18.80 -1.44
N ILE A 39 34.98 18.07 -1.18
CA ILE A 39 34.68 17.48 0.12
C ILE A 39 35.16 16.03 0.09
N ALA A 40 36.26 15.74 0.79
CA ALA A 40 36.71 14.37 1.03
C ALA A 40 36.03 13.81 2.29
N MET A 41 35.55 12.57 2.19
CA MET A 41 34.89 11.85 3.27
C MET A 41 35.49 10.45 3.43
N SER A 42 35.68 10.05 4.69
CA SER A 42 36.11 8.70 5.05
C SER A 42 34.93 7.73 5.10
N SER A 43 35.21 6.43 5.06
CA SER A 43 34.20 5.38 5.26
C SER A 43 33.34 5.60 6.50
N GLY A 44 32.02 5.58 6.33
CA GLY A 44 31.02 5.77 7.39
C GLY A 44 30.85 7.23 7.82
N GLU A 45 31.65 8.16 7.30
CA GLU A 45 31.48 9.59 7.60
C GLU A 45 30.15 10.08 7.02
N SER A 46 29.48 10.97 7.76
CA SER A 46 28.25 11.62 7.34
C SER A 46 28.42 13.13 7.42
N ARG A 47 27.92 13.86 6.41
CA ARG A 47 27.94 15.32 6.37
C ARG A 47 26.62 15.86 5.84
N THR A 48 26.23 17.03 6.33
CA THR A 48 25.15 17.80 5.72
C THR A 48 25.77 18.76 4.72
N ILE A 49 25.31 18.69 3.48
CA ILE A 49 25.69 19.61 2.40
C ILE A 49 24.49 20.44 1.95
N GLU A 50 24.79 21.58 1.35
CA GLU A 50 23.80 22.54 0.88
C GLU A 50 23.62 22.39 -0.63
N MET A 51 22.51 21.74 -1.03
CA MET A 51 22.18 21.50 -2.43
C MET A 51 21.39 22.68 -3.02
N CYS A 52 21.71 23.04 -4.26
CA CYS A 52 21.01 24.07 -5.03
C CYS A 52 20.42 23.51 -6.32
N TYR A 53 19.51 24.26 -6.92
CA TYR A 53 19.10 24.03 -8.31
C TYR A 53 20.27 24.25 -9.26
N SER A 54 20.37 23.37 -10.25
CA SER A 54 21.35 23.48 -11.33
C SER A 54 20.77 24.35 -12.46
N ASN A 55 21.51 25.37 -12.88
CA ASN A 55 21.17 26.23 -14.01
C ASN A 55 21.76 25.69 -15.33
N ALA A 56 22.73 24.79 -15.25
CA ALA A 56 23.34 24.13 -16.40
C ALA A 56 23.35 22.60 -16.28
N ALA A 57 23.44 21.91 -17.42
CA ALA A 57 23.41 20.44 -17.46
C ALA A 57 24.59 19.77 -16.73
N ARG A 58 25.73 20.46 -16.61
CA ARG A 58 26.95 20.00 -15.91
C ARG A 58 27.02 20.47 -14.46
N GLU A 59 26.05 21.25 -14.00
CA GLU A 59 25.96 21.68 -12.61
C GLU A 59 25.28 20.61 -11.74
N GLY A 60 25.32 20.81 -10.42
CA GLY A 60 24.78 19.88 -9.43
C GLY A 60 25.87 19.27 -8.56
N LEU A 61 25.49 18.18 -7.88
CA LEU A 61 26.35 17.42 -6.99
C LEU A 61 27.05 16.33 -7.80
N HIS A 62 28.37 16.40 -7.84
CA HIS A 62 29.24 15.40 -8.42
C HIS A 62 29.88 14.61 -7.28
N MET A 63 29.91 13.29 -7.42
CA MET A 63 30.43 12.38 -6.42
C MET A 63 31.34 11.38 -7.10
N TRP A 64 32.45 11.09 -6.42
CA TRP A 64 33.43 10.09 -6.81
C TRP A 64 33.65 9.15 -5.65
N TRP A 65 33.82 7.87 -5.93
CA TRP A 65 34.26 6.91 -4.92
C TRP A 65 35.06 5.80 -5.59
N SER A 66 36.01 5.26 -4.84
CA SER A 66 36.73 4.07 -5.25
C SER A 66 36.02 2.85 -4.68
N SER A 67 35.70 1.86 -5.51
CA SER A 67 35.23 0.55 -5.04
C SER A 67 36.34 -0.49 -5.29
N PRO A 68 37.36 -0.57 -4.41
CA PRO A 68 38.53 -1.44 -4.62
C PRO A 68 38.17 -2.93 -4.70
N ASN A 69 36.96 -3.31 -4.26
CA ASN A 69 36.45 -4.69 -4.29
C ASN A 69 35.29 -4.92 -5.27
N GLY A 70 35.04 -3.97 -6.18
CA GLY A 70 34.48 -4.17 -7.53
C GLY A 70 33.26 -5.07 -7.80
N THR A 71 32.45 -5.53 -6.84
CA THR A 71 31.41 -6.51 -7.16
C THR A 71 29.99 -6.24 -6.68
N ASP A 72 29.73 -5.25 -5.84
CA ASP A 72 28.34 -4.94 -5.46
C ASP A 72 27.98 -3.44 -5.55
N PRO A 73 27.31 -3.02 -6.64
CA PRO A 73 26.84 -1.64 -6.80
C PRO A 73 25.73 -1.28 -5.80
N THR A 74 25.22 -2.23 -5.00
CA THR A 74 24.20 -1.98 -3.97
C THR A 74 24.77 -1.66 -2.59
N THR A 75 26.09 -1.77 -2.40
CA THR A 75 26.76 -1.45 -1.14
C THR A 75 27.83 -0.36 -1.26
N ALA A 76 28.27 -0.08 -2.49
CA ALA A 76 29.36 0.82 -2.82
C ALA A 76 28.85 2.21 -3.26
N GLY A 77 29.21 3.27 -2.54
CA GLY A 77 29.00 4.64 -3.01
C GLY A 77 28.61 5.64 -1.93
N VAL A 78 27.85 6.66 -2.34
CA VAL A 78 27.34 7.71 -1.46
C VAL A 78 25.86 7.48 -1.18
N LYS A 79 25.48 7.51 0.10
CA LYS A 79 24.09 7.42 0.56
C LYS A 79 23.52 8.82 0.75
N ILE A 80 22.36 9.09 0.17
CA ILE A 80 21.56 10.30 0.42
C ILE A 80 20.46 9.95 1.40
N TYR A 81 20.36 10.71 2.49
CA TYR A 81 19.36 10.51 3.54
C TYR A 81 18.15 11.42 3.34
N SER A 82 16.97 10.86 3.61
CA SER A 82 15.66 11.47 3.50
C SER A 82 14.88 11.20 4.78
N GLN A 83 14.19 12.20 5.32
CA GLN A 83 13.37 12.04 6.53
C GLN A 83 11.91 11.80 6.13
N ALA A 84 11.55 10.55 5.84
CA ALA A 84 10.20 10.18 5.42
C ALA A 84 9.41 9.55 6.57
N LEU A 85 8.16 10.00 6.80
CA LEU A 85 7.20 9.34 7.72
C LEU A 85 7.79 8.91 9.08
N ASN A 86 8.54 9.79 9.74
CA ASN A 86 9.19 9.55 11.04
C ASN A 86 10.28 8.45 11.03
N MET A 87 10.84 8.14 9.86
CA MET A 87 12.00 7.27 9.70
C MET A 87 13.06 7.90 8.80
N GLU A 88 14.32 7.60 9.11
CA GLU A 88 15.45 7.95 8.26
C GLU A 88 15.55 6.91 7.13
N MET A 89 15.16 7.31 5.92
CA MET A 89 15.38 6.54 4.71
C MET A 89 16.71 6.94 4.10
N ASN A 90 17.40 6.00 3.47
CA ASN A 90 18.56 6.30 2.66
C ASN A 90 18.44 5.64 1.29
N GLN A 91 19.01 6.30 0.29
CA GLN A 91 19.14 5.81 -1.07
C GLN A 91 20.61 5.83 -1.44
N LEU A 92 21.13 4.69 -1.91
CA LEU A 92 22.46 4.62 -2.48
C LEU A 92 22.44 5.24 -3.88
N VAL A 93 23.42 6.08 -4.18
CA VAL A 93 23.54 6.70 -5.50
C VAL A 93 24.31 5.76 -6.43
N GLU A 94 23.69 5.40 -7.55
CA GLU A 94 24.31 4.61 -8.60
C GLU A 94 25.27 5.47 -9.46
N PRO A 95 26.35 4.87 -10.01
CA PRO A 95 27.20 5.54 -11.00
C PRO A 95 26.39 6.00 -12.21
N GLY A 96 26.72 7.20 -12.72
CA GLY A 96 26.02 7.81 -13.84
C GLY A 96 25.32 9.12 -13.48
N ARG A 97 24.20 9.40 -14.11
CA ARG A 97 23.43 10.63 -13.90
C ARG A 97 22.08 10.31 -13.28
N SER A 98 21.77 11.02 -12.21
CA SER A 98 20.49 10.94 -11.52
C SER A 98 19.88 12.33 -11.39
N SER A 99 18.55 12.37 -11.33
CA SER A 99 17.80 13.54 -10.91
C SER A 99 17.31 13.37 -9.49
N MET A 100 17.15 14.45 -8.77
CA MET A 100 16.65 14.43 -7.41
C MET A 100 15.52 15.42 -7.23
N THR A 101 14.45 14.98 -6.60
CA THR A 101 13.32 15.81 -6.20
C THR A 101 13.38 16.07 -4.71
N TYR A 102 13.21 17.34 -4.34
CA TYR A 102 13.12 17.77 -2.96
C TYR A 102 11.65 17.95 -2.58
N VAL A 103 11.29 17.47 -1.40
CA VAL A 103 9.98 17.65 -0.79
C VAL A 103 10.20 18.16 0.63
N LYS A 104 9.57 19.28 0.96
CA LYS A 104 9.55 19.81 2.32
C LYS A 104 8.17 19.51 2.86
N THR A 105 8.13 18.74 3.93
CA THR A 105 6.86 18.39 4.57
C THR A 105 6.73 19.15 5.88
N HIS A 106 5.67 19.95 5.97
CA HIS A 106 5.25 20.67 7.17
C HIS A 106 4.09 19.92 7.81
N ASP A 107 4.36 19.26 8.94
CA ASP A 107 3.39 18.45 9.66
C ASP A 107 2.82 19.21 10.86
N THR A 108 1.69 19.87 10.65
CA THR A 108 1.01 20.64 11.70
C THR A 108 0.24 19.76 12.68
N THR A 109 0.24 18.45 12.50
CA THR A 109 -0.31 17.52 13.49
C THR A 109 0.66 17.31 14.67
N GLN A 110 1.95 17.53 14.45
CA GLN A 110 3.01 17.46 15.45
C GLN A 110 3.24 18.82 16.11
N GLU A 111 3.75 18.82 17.34
CA GLU A 111 4.19 20.05 18.00
C GLU A 111 5.32 20.71 17.20
N GLU A 112 5.38 22.05 17.17
CA GLU A 112 6.40 22.79 16.42
C GLU A 112 7.84 22.50 16.91
N SER A 113 7.97 22.08 18.18
CA SER A 113 9.20 21.63 18.80
C SER A 113 9.63 20.22 18.38
N ASP A 114 8.74 19.42 17.77
CA ASP A 114 9.03 18.07 17.34
C ASP A 114 9.86 18.09 16.04
N TYR A 115 10.88 17.23 15.98
CA TYR A 115 11.70 17.06 14.77
C TYR A 115 10.89 16.55 13.57
N ASN A 116 9.72 15.95 13.81
CA ASN A 116 8.81 15.50 12.76
C ASN A 116 7.93 16.63 12.19
N HIS A 117 7.90 17.80 12.83
CA HIS A 117 7.13 18.97 12.39
C HIS A 117 7.59 19.48 11.03
N LEU A 118 8.91 19.49 10.80
CA LEU A 118 9.51 19.88 9.54
C LEU A 118 10.43 18.77 9.03
N ARG A 119 10.13 18.23 7.86
CA ARG A 119 10.90 17.15 7.26
C ARG A 119 11.45 17.54 5.90
N HIS A 120 12.68 17.09 5.67
CA HIS A 120 13.41 17.26 4.40
C HIS A 120 13.52 15.90 3.72
N GLU A 121 12.76 15.74 2.65
CA GLU A 121 12.64 14.48 1.92
C GLU A 121 13.31 14.61 0.54
N TRP A 122 14.17 13.64 0.23
CA TRP A 122 14.95 13.58 -0.99
C TRP A 122 14.63 12.29 -1.75
N PHE A 123 14.28 12.42 -3.02
CA PHE A 123 13.94 11.28 -3.88
C PHE A 123 14.83 11.30 -5.11
N VAL A 124 15.74 10.32 -5.19
CA VAL A 124 16.68 10.17 -6.30
C VAL A 124 16.07 9.25 -7.36
N MET A 125 16.17 9.65 -8.62
CA MET A 125 15.75 8.87 -9.77
C MET A 125 16.89 8.82 -10.79
N TYR A 126 17.35 7.62 -11.08
CA TYR A 126 18.35 7.35 -12.11
C TYR A 126 17.87 7.82 -13.49
N LEU A 127 18.78 8.42 -14.27
CA LEU A 127 18.50 8.90 -15.62
C LEU A 127 19.34 8.20 -16.69
N SER A 128 20.65 8.06 -16.46
CA SER A 128 21.56 7.46 -17.44
C SER A 128 22.83 6.92 -16.79
N SER A 129 23.51 6.00 -17.46
CA SER A 129 24.79 5.45 -17.00
C SER A 129 25.98 6.39 -17.16
N ARG A 130 25.78 7.54 -17.78
CA ARG A 130 26.84 8.50 -18.09
C ARG A 130 26.66 9.77 -17.27
N ALA A 131 27.51 9.94 -16.25
CA ALA A 131 27.69 11.20 -15.57
C ALA A 131 28.28 12.24 -16.54
N LEU A 132 27.89 13.51 -16.37
CA LEU A 132 28.53 14.60 -17.10
C LEU A 132 29.62 15.19 -16.21
N GLU A 133 30.84 15.25 -16.75
CA GLU A 133 31.96 15.88 -16.06
C GLU A 133 31.63 17.34 -15.69
N PRO A 134 31.99 17.78 -14.47
CA PRO A 134 31.83 19.16 -14.05
C PRO A 134 32.62 20.10 -14.98
N ALA A 135 32.17 21.34 -15.10
CA ALA A 135 32.86 22.34 -15.95
C ALA A 135 34.22 22.77 -15.38
N HIS A 136 34.43 22.59 -14.07
CA HIS A 136 35.69 22.83 -13.37
C HIS A 136 36.30 21.49 -12.91
N GLN A 137 37.61 21.45 -12.64
CA GLN A 137 38.35 20.20 -12.30
C GLN A 137 37.79 19.43 -11.08
N GLY A 138 36.90 20.03 -10.29
CA GLY A 138 36.16 19.33 -9.24
C GLY A 138 37.06 18.63 -8.23
N CYS A 139 36.71 17.39 -7.89
CA CYS A 139 37.57 16.49 -7.11
C CYS A 139 38.46 15.57 -7.96
N GLN A 140 38.51 15.73 -9.29
CA GLN A 140 39.19 14.79 -10.19
C GLN A 140 40.68 14.63 -9.86
N ASN A 141 41.35 15.69 -9.40
CA ASN A 141 42.77 15.65 -9.06
C ASN A 141 43.07 14.82 -7.79
N VAL A 142 42.05 14.50 -6.99
CA VAL A 142 42.16 13.80 -5.71
C VAL A 142 41.49 12.42 -5.78
N ALA A 143 40.50 12.25 -6.65
CA ALA A 143 39.87 10.97 -6.92
C ALA A 143 40.89 9.99 -7.54
N ALA A 144 40.77 8.72 -7.19
CA ALA A 144 41.57 7.67 -7.82
C ALA A 144 41.26 7.56 -9.32
N ALA A 145 42.23 7.09 -10.12
CA ALA A 145 42.09 6.99 -11.58
C ALA A 145 40.99 6.00 -12.03
N ASP A 146 40.57 5.11 -11.14
CA ASP A 146 39.53 4.08 -11.30
C ASP A 146 38.26 4.40 -10.50
N ALA A 147 38.09 5.65 -10.05
CA ALA A 147 36.91 6.04 -9.29
C ALA A 147 35.64 6.04 -10.16
N GLU A 148 34.56 5.48 -9.61
CA GLU A 148 33.22 5.62 -10.16
C GLU A 148 32.72 7.05 -9.96
N MET A 149 31.90 7.54 -10.89
CA MET A 149 31.37 8.90 -10.85
C MET A 149 29.85 8.90 -10.93
N ALA A 150 29.22 9.68 -10.05
CA ALA A 150 27.82 10.03 -10.16
C ALA A 150 27.61 11.55 -10.18
N GLN A 151 26.63 11.97 -10.99
CA GLN A 151 26.11 13.33 -11.01
C GLN A 151 24.66 13.30 -10.57
N VAL A 152 24.33 14.03 -9.51
CA VAL A 152 22.96 14.24 -9.03
C VAL A 152 22.55 15.69 -9.31
N VAL A 153 21.49 15.85 -10.10
CA VAL A 153 20.94 17.15 -10.49
C VAL A 153 19.61 17.35 -9.79
N MET A 154 19.44 18.47 -9.08
CA MET A 154 18.17 18.81 -8.48
C MET A 154 17.17 19.25 -9.57
N ARG A 155 15.99 18.62 -9.61
CA ARG A 155 14.91 19.04 -10.51
C ARG A 155 14.38 20.40 -10.08
N PRO A 156 13.94 21.27 -11.01
CA PRO A 156 13.38 22.59 -10.69
C PRO A 156 12.05 22.53 -9.93
N GLU A 157 11.40 21.37 -9.93
CA GLU A 157 10.18 21.11 -9.18
C GLU A 157 10.52 20.85 -7.71
N PHE A 158 9.89 21.63 -6.84
CA PHE A 158 9.89 21.39 -5.41
C PHE A 158 8.46 21.34 -4.88
N TYR A 159 8.26 20.44 -3.92
CA TYR A 159 6.95 20.21 -3.33
C TYR A 159 6.95 20.69 -1.88
N ASP A 160 6.13 21.69 -1.59
CA ASP A 160 5.79 22.05 -0.21
C ASP A 160 4.49 21.34 0.17
N LYS A 161 4.62 20.37 1.07
CA LYS A 161 3.52 19.55 1.53
C LYS A 161 3.17 19.93 2.96
N LYS A 162 2.04 20.61 3.13
CA LYS A 162 1.43 20.82 4.44
C LYS A 162 0.49 19.66 4.78
N ILE A 163 0.75 18.98 5.88
CA ILE A 163 -0.16 18.01 6.51
C ILE A 163 -0.90 18.76 7.60
N GLU A 164 -2.19 18.96 7.38
CA GLU A 164 -3.05 19.66 8.32
C GLU A 164 -3.68 18.68 9.31
N LYS A 165 -3.77 19.10 10.58
CA LYS A 165 -4.59 18.41 11.56
C LYS A 165 -6.01 18.37 11.01
N MET A 166 -6.60 17.17 10.89
CA MET A 166 -8.00 17.05 10.47
C MET A 166 -8.86 17.94 11.35
N ASP A 167 -9.66 18.80 10.72
CA ASP A 167 -10.56 19.69 11.44
C ASP A 167 -11.51 18.83 12.29
N LEU A 168 -11.60 19.15 13.59
CA LEU A 168 -12.33 18.39 14.60
C LEU A 168 -13.76 18.10 14.13
N TRP A 169 -14.37 19.07 13.45
CA TRP A 169 -15.72 18.98 12.92
C TRP A 169 -15.88 17.94 11.82
N VAL A 170 -14.88 17.76 10.96
CA VAL A 170 -14.91 16.74 9.90
C VAL A 170 -14.83 15.34 10.49
N SER A 171 -14.04 15.15 11.56
CA SER A 171 -13.98 13.88 12.29
C SER A 171 -15.31 13.56 12.98
N VAL A 172 -15.89 14.54 13.69
CA VAL A 172 -17.16 14.37 14.41
C VAL A 172 -18.32 14.08 13.45
N ILE A 173 -18.40 14.78 12.32
CA ILE A 173 -19.45 14.54 11.31
C ILE A 173 -19.26 13.17 10.65
N GLY A 174 -18.01 12.77 10.38
CA GLY A 174 -17.71 11.45 9.82
C GLY A 174 -18.10 10.30 10.76
N GLU A 175 -17.75 10.38 12.04
CA GLU A 175 -18.10 9.38 13.05
C GLU A 175 -19.62 9.33 13.31
N ALA A 176 -20.27 10.49 13.42
CA ALA A 176 -21.73 10.56 13.57
C ALA A 176 -22.47 10.02 12.35
N GLY A 177 -21.97 10.30 11.14
CA GLY A 177 -22.51 9.77 9.88
C GLY A 177 -22.34 8.25 9.77
N GLY A 178 -21.18 7.72 10.17
CA GLY A 178 -20.93 6.27 10.22
C GLY A 178 -21.83 5.57 11.24
N ALA A 179 -21.99 6.15 12.44
CA ALA A 179 -22.88 5.61 13.47
C ALA A 179 -24.36 5.61 13.02
N PHE A 180 -24.81 6.67 12.35
CA PHE A 180 -26.16 6.73 11.78
C PHE A 180 -26.38 5.68 10.69
N GLY A 181 -25.40 5.47 9.81
CA GLY A 181 -25.46 4.42 8.80
C GLY A 181 -25.55 3.00 9.38
N LEU A 182 -24.80 2.72 10.46
CA LEU A 182 -24.87 1.45 11.18
C LEU A 182 -26.22 1.25 11.88
N ALA A 183 -26.77 2.30 12.48
CA ALA A 183 -28.10 2.23 13.08
C ALA A 183 -29.18 1.96 12.01
N GLN A 184 -29.13 2.65 10.87
CA GLN A 184 -30.07 2.46 9.78
C GLN A 184 -30.00 1.03 9.22
N THR A 185 -28.80 0.51 8.95
CA THR A 185 -28.61 -0.86 8.45
C THR A 185 -29.08 -1.91 9.47
N ALA A 186 -28.82 -1.72 10.76
CA ALA A 186 -29.31 -2.60 11.82
C ALA A 186 -30.84 -2.60 11.90
N PHE A 187 -31.50 -1.43 11.78
CA PHE A 187 -32.96 -1.33 11.75
C PHE A 187 -33.56 -2.03 10.53
N PHE A 188 -32.97 -1.87 9.35
CA PHE A 188 -33.42 -2.57 8.14
C PHE A 188 -33.23 -4.09 8.26
N ALA A 189 -32.11 -4.55 8.80
CA ALA A 189 -31.87 -5.98 9.02
C ALA A 189 -32.87 -6.57 10.02
N LEU A 190 -33.15 -5.87 11.13
CA LEU A 190 -34.14 -6.28 12.12
C LEU A 190 -35.55 -6.31 11.52
N TYR A 191 -35.92 -5.30 10.74
CA TYR A 191 -37.19 -5.24 10.03
C TYR A 191 -37.36 -6.43 9.07
N LEU A 192 -36.34 -6.73 8.26
CA LEU A 192 -36.37 -7.89 7.34
C LEU A 192 -36.47 -9.22 8.09
N LEU A 193 -35.77 -9.36 9.23
CA LEU A 193 -35.87 -10.54 10.10
C LEU A 193 -37.29 -10.72 10.65
N LEU A 194 -37.91 -9.66 11.18
CA LEU A 194 -39.28 -9.71 11.70
C LEU A 194 -40.30 -10.00 10.59
N TRP A 195 -40.11 -9.41 9.41
CA TRP A 195 -40.95 -9.70 8.25
C TRP A 195 -40.83 -11.17 7.82
N TYR A 196 -39.62 -11.71 7.77
CA TYR A 196 -39.38 -13.10 7.39
C TYR A 196 -39.99 -14.09 8.40
N THR A 197 -39.87 -13.84 9.71
CA THR A 197 -40.46 -14.72 10.73
C THR A 197 -41.99 -14.68 10.73
N GLN A 198 -42.59 -13.51 10.53
CA GLN A 198 -44.05 -13.40 10.38
C GLN A 198 -44.53 -14.10 9.11
N TYR A 199 -43.89 -13.86 7.97
CA TYR A 199 -44.26 -14.49 6.70
C TYR A 199 -44.10 -16.02 6.75
N GLY A 200 -43.06 -16.52 7.42
CA GLY A 200 -42.87 -17.93 7.69
C GLY A 200 -43.96 -18.55 8.57
N ALA A 201 -44.43 -17.82 9.59
CA ALA A 201 -45.52 -18.26 10.46
C ALA A 201 -46.86 -18.34 9.71
N TYR A 202 -47.19 -17.32 8.90
CA TYR A 202 -48.41 -17.33 8.06
C TYR A 202 -48.44 -18.51 7.09
N LYS A 203 -47.30 -18.81 6.44
CA LYS A 203 -47.23 -19.92 5.47
C LYS A 203 -47.29 -21.30 6.12
N LEU A 204 -47.01 -21.40 7.42
CA LEU A 204 -47.09 -22.64 8.20
C LEU A 204 -48.53 -22.91 8.64
N GLU A 205 -49.29 -21.87 9.01
CA GLU A 205 -50.73 -22.00 9.30
C GLU A 205 -51.53 -22.41 8.06
N GLU A 206 -51.25 -21.81 6.89
CA GLU A 206 -51.92 -22.16 5.63
C GLU A 206 -51.70 -23.65 5.25
N LYS A 207 -50.48 -24.16 5.41
CA LYS A 207 -50.18 -25.58 5.19
C LYS A 207 -50.81 -26.51 6.21
N LEU A 208 -50.99 -26.05 7.45
CA LEU A 208 -51.62 -26.83 8.51
C LEU A 208 -53.13 -26.98 8.22
N GLU A 209 -53.80 -25.92 7.76
CA GLU A 209 -55.20 -25.97 7.34
C GLU A 209 -55.42 -26.86 6.11
N GLU A 210 -54.54 -26.80 5.10
CA GLU A 210 -54.60 -27.72 3.94
C GLU A 210 -54.44 -29.19 4.35
N THR A 211 -53.55 -29.49 5.30
CA THR A 211 -53.31 -30.86 5.76
C THR A 211 -54.51 -31.41 6.55
N VAL A 212 -55.17 -30.56 7.36
CA VAL A 212 -56.38 -30.93 8.11
C VAL A 212 -57.56 -31.18 7.17
N HIS A 213 -57.73 -30.37 6.11
CA HIS A 213 -58.79 -30.60 5.12
C HIS A 213 -58.60 -31.89 4.32
N HIS A 214 -57.35 -32.26 3.98
CA HIS A 214 -57.06 -33.51 3.28
C HIS A 214 -57.30 -34.76 4.15
N HIS A 215 -57.11 -34.66 5.47
CA HIS A 215 -57.41 -35.73 6.42
C HIS A 215 -58.91 -35.90 6.70
N MET A 216 -59.70 -34.82 6.71
CA MET A 216 -61.16 -34.94 6.82
C MET A 216 -61.77 -35.63 5.59
N HIS A 217 -61.29 -35.34 4.37
CA HIS A 217 -61.78 -36.02 3.18
C HIS A 217 -61.37 -37.51 3.09
N SER A 218 -60.23 -37.90 3.67
CA SER A 218 -59.83 -39.31 3.71
C SER A 218 -60.59 -40.12 4.78
N ALA A 219 -61.03 -39.47 5.86
CA ALA A 219 -61.86 -40.11 6.88
C ALA A 219 -63.28 -40.42 6.37
N GLU A 220 -63.83 -39.58 5.49
CA GLU A 220 -65.15 -39.79 4.88
C GLU A 220 -65.18 -40.98 3.90
N VAL A 221 -64.09 -41.20 3.16
CA VAL A 221 -63.98 -42.34 2.21
C VAL A 221 -63.75 -43.68 2.93
N ALA A 222 -63.17 -43.67 4.13
CA ALA A 222 -62.97 -44.87 4.93
C ALA A 222 -64.28 -45.39 5.57
N THR A 223 -65.26 -44.52 5.82
CA THR A 223 -66.57 -44.91 6.39
C THR A 223 -67.53 -45.57 5.41
N ASP A 224 -67.33 -45.43 4.10
CA ASP A 224 -68.20 -46.04 3.08
C ASP A 224 -67.79 -47.46 2.65
N LEU A 225 -66.61 -47.96 3.08
CA LEU A 225 -66.15 -49.30 2.72
C LEU A 225 -66.46 -50.41 3.76
N GLU A 226 -66.99 -50.06 4.94
CA GLU A 226 -67.36 -51.03 5.98
C GLU A 226 -68.80 -51.59 5.88
N ALA A 227 -69.62 -51.09 4.94
CA ALA A 227 -71.04 -51.49 4.81
C ALA A 227 -71.31 -52.71 3.92
N ALA A 228 -70.31 -53.36 3.32
CA ALA A 228 -70.53 -54.47 2.39
C ALA A 228 -69.64 -55.69 2.66
N LYS A 229 -70.03 -56.54 3.63
CA LYS A 229 -69.60 -57.96 3.64
C LYS A 229 -70.62 -58.90 4.30
N LYS A 230 -71.18 -59.80 3.50
CA LYS A 230 -71.90 -61.06 3.86
C LYS A 230 -71.13 -62.25 3.23
N PRO A 231 -71.38 -63.53 3.63
CA PRO A 231 -70.31 -64.48 3.93
C PRO A 231 -70.15 -65.67 2.95
N VAL A 232 -68.89 -66.18 2.83
CA VAL A 232 -68.39 -67.60 2.81
C VAL A 232 -68.93 -68.57 1.70
N PRO A 233 -68.21 -69.60 1.15
CA PRO A 233 -67.04 -70.36 1.66
C PRO A 233 -65.85 -70.73 0.70
N GLU A 234 -64.78 -71.20 1.37
CA GLU A 234 -63.80 -72.28 1.08
C GLU A 234 -63.36 -72.65 -0.36
N SER A 235 -62.04 -72.69 -0.60
CA SER A 235 -61.28 -73.97 -0.76
C SER A 235 -59.74 -73.77 -0.85
N LYS A 236 -59.00 -74.67 -0.17
CA LYS A 236 -57.68 -75.31 -0.48
C LYS A 236 -56.45 -74.43 -0.80
N ALA A 237 -55.39 -74.51 0.03
CA ALA A 237 -54.12 -75.27 -0.19
C ALA A 237 -53.38 -74.84 -1.49
N THR A 238 -52.09 -74.47 -1.53
CA THR A 238 -50.88 -75.04 -0.90
C THR A 238 -49.66 -74.13 -1.26
N THR A 239 -48.68 -74.08 -0.34
CA THR A 239 -47.19 -73.99 -0.50
C THR A 239 -46.42 -73.09 -1.50
N ASP A 240 -45.33 -72.53 -0.93
CA ASP A 240 -43.94 -72.39 -1.43
C ASP A 240 -43.43 -71.14 -2.19
N ASP A 241 -42.58 -70.39 -1.46
CA ASP A 241 -41.15 -70.08 -1.69
C ASP A 241 -40.61 -69.31 -2.92
N HIS A 242 -39.42 -68.72 -2.66
CA HIS A 242 -38.45 -67.96 -3.48
C HIS A 242 -38.59 -66.42 -3.41
N PHE A 243 -37.68 -65.62 -2.82
CA PHE A 243 -36.20 -65.50 -2.87
C PHE A 243 -35.63 -64.99 -4.22
N VAL A 244 -34.57 -64.16 -4.12
CA VAL A 244 -33.64 -63.59 -5.13
C VAL A 244 -33.86 -62.08 -5.39
N LEU A 245 -33.02 -61.13 -4.95
CA LEU A 245 -31.58 -60.78 -5.19
C LEU A 245 -31.22 -60.24 -6.58
N GLY A 246 -30.40 -59.16 -6.59
CA GLY A 246 -29.70 -58.57 -7.75
C GLY A 246 -29.82 -57.03 -7.70
N VAL A 247 -28.84 -56.23 -7.25
CA VAL A 247 -27.42 -56.02 -7.63
C VAL A 247 -27.25 -55.60 -9.10
N GLU A 248 -26.71 -54.38 -9.28
CA GLU A 248 -25.65 -53.91 -10.23
C GLU A 248 -25.89 -52.42 -10.57
N HIS A 249 -25.07 -51.48 -10.09
CA HIS A 249 -23.80 -51.00 -10.67
C HIS A 249 -23.88 -50.55 -12.14
N ALA A 250 -23.69 -49.24 -12.37
CA ALA A 250 -22.95 -48.71 -13.51
C ALA A 250 -22.45 -47.27 -13.22
N THR A 251 -21.13 -47.17 -13.09
CA THR A 251 -20.23 -46.03 -13.38
C THR A 251 -20.55 -45.45 -14.78
N ILE A 252 -20.35 -44.16 -15.09
CA ILE A 252 -19.11 -43.35 -15.14
C ILE A 252 -19.47 -41.90 -14.83
#